data_AF-A0A2D6D389-F1
#
_entry.id   AF-A0A2D6D389-F1
#
_cell.length_a   1.000
_cell.length_b   1.000
_cell.length_c   1.000
_cell.angle_alpha   90.00
_cell.angle_beta   90.00
_cell.angle_gamma   90.00
#
_symmetry.space_group_name_H-M   'P 1'
#
loop_
_entity.id
_entity.type
_entity.pdbx_description
1 polymer ?
#
loop_
_entity_poly.entity_id
_entity_poly.type
_entity_poly.pdbx_seq_one_letter_code
_entity_poly.pdbx_strand_id
1 'polypeptide(L)'
;MNIAPNDLVLEIGSGHNPKVRADVLCDKYLLNDTERGGSIVTDRPFVVGDAEALPFRDGAFDYVICTHVLEHAQDVKRFIGELERVARAGYIETPSEVGEWLYGWDYHRWLVNRVAGRLVLRRKTARGPFGRLFHELGATDVDFMALHRRYHHVFLVQHEWRGAVDYEIRDSDDAPFDLEDAAIAAGLLRGGSRPGVVSRAKSALWSRTPDAWRARAKALLTRRAASGRRRADVRDVAACPRCKGPLRWEADAAHCATDGLSFEIRDGIPILLLPDEGGAA
;
A
#
# COMPACT_ATOMS: atom_id res chain seq x y z
N MET A 1 -8.77 -8.58 -5.33
CA MET A 1 -9.26 -7.23 -5.67
C MET A 1 -10.50 -7.34 -6.55
N ASN A 2 -11.64 -7.29 -5.89
CA ASN A 2 -12.98 -7.28 -6.45
C ASN A 2 -13.44 -5.82 -6.62
N ILE A 3 -12.94 -5.19 -7.68
CA ILE A 3 -13.19 -3.79 -8.00
C ILE A 3 -14.10 -3.73 -9.23
N ALA A 4 -15.28 -3.12 -9.09
CA ALA A 4 -16.22 -2.95 -10.19
C ALA A 4 -15.69 -1.92 -11.21
N PRO A 5 -16.12 -1.95 -12.48
CA PRO A 5 -15.65 -1.01 -13.49
C PRO A 5 -15.84 0.47 -13.13
N ASN A 6 -16.94 0.80 -12.44
CA ASN A 6 -17.31 2.18 -12.12
C ASN A 6 -16.92 2.62 -10.69
N ASP A 7 -16.29 1.74 -9.90
CA ASP A 7 -15.83 2.11 -8.55
C ASP A 7 -14.79 3.24 -8.63
N LEU A 8 -14.91 4.25 -7.76
CA LEU A 8 -13.87 5.24 -7.52
C LEU A 8 -12.84 4.68 -6.54
N VAL A 9 -11.59 4.56 -6.97
CA VAL A 9 -10.55 3.84 -6.22
C VAL A 9 -9.43 4.74 -5.74
N LEU A 10 -9.17 4.70 -4.43
CA LEU A 10 -8.00 5.29 -3.78
C LEU A 10 -6.87 4.28 -3.71
N GLU A 11 -5.63 4.71 -3.99
CA GLU A 11 -4.43 3.95 -3.65
C GLU A 11 -3.56 4.74 -2.67
N ILE A 12 -3.27 4.13 -1.52
CA ILE A 12 -2.44 4.67 -0.46
C ILE A 12 -1.04 4.06 -0.57
N GLY A 13 0.00 4.88 -0.44
CA GLY A 13 1.39 4.46 -0.66
C GLY A 13 1.67 4.17 -2.13
N SER A 14 1.05 4.95 -3.03
CA SER A 14 1.12 4.74 -4.48
C SER A 14 2.55 4.67 -5.05
N GLY A 15 3.50 5.34 -4.40
CA GLY A 15 4.91 5.26 -4.68
C GLY A 15 5.28 5.43 -6.16
N HIS A 16 6.22 4.59 -6.60
CA HIS A 16 6.78 4.64 -7.95
C HIS A 16 6.05 3.74 -8.95
N ASN A 17 5.07 2.95 -8.48
CA ASN A 17 4.44 1.92 -9.30
C ASN A 17 2.93 1.77 -8.99
N PRO A 18 2.13 2.85 -9.03
CA PRO A 18 0.71 2.81 -8.67
C PRO A 18 -0.07 1.77 -9.48
N LYS A 19 -0.99 1.03 -8.86
CA LYS A 19 -1.84 0.09 -9.55
C LYS A 19 -2.63 0.81 -10.66
N VAL A 20 -2.69 0.15 -11.81
CA VAL A 20 -3.41 0.66 -13.00
C VAL A 20 -4.88 0.98 -12.70
N ARG A 21 -5.48 0.24 -11.75
CA ARG A 21 -6.87 0.42 -11.37
C ARG A 21 -7.13 1.64 -10.49
N ALA A 22 -6.14 2.25 -9.85
CA ALA A 22 -6.37 3.40 -8.97
C ALA A 22 -6.78 4.66 -9.76
N ASP A 23 -7.72 5.43 -9.21
CA ASP A 23 -8.23 6.66 -9.81
C ASP A 23 -7.66 7.90 -9.11
N VAL A 24 -7.46 7.82 -7.79
CA VAL A 24 -6.81 8.83 -6.96
C VAL A 24 -5.65 8.19 -6.22
N LEU A 25 -4.52 8.90 -6.15
CA LEU A 25 -3.31 8.46 -5.48
C LEU A 25 -3.10 9.29 -4.21
N CYS A 26 -2.64 8.63 -3.15
CA CYS A 26 -2.25 9.27 -1.89
C CYS A 26 -0.92 8.69 -1.43
N ASP A 27 0.01 9.56 -1.06
CA ASP A 27 1.30 9.17 -0.48
C ASP A 27 1.76 10.26 0.50
N LYS A 28 2.42 9.88 1.58
CA LYS A 28 2.90 10.84 2.58
C LYS A 28 4.15 11.57 2.11
N TYR A 29 5.00 10.92 1.32
CA TYR A 29 6.33 11.43 0.99
C TYR A 29 6.46 11.73 -0.50
N LEU A 30 6.42 13.01 -0.84
CA LEU A 30 6.58 13.42 -2.24
C LEU A 30 8.02 13.26 -2.72
N LEU A 31 9.00 13.60 -1.87
CA LEU A 31 10.42 13.69 -2.23
C LEU A 31 11.30 12.62 -1.58
N ASN A 32 10.91 12.07 -0.42
CA ASN A 32 11.66 11.02 0.25
C ASN A 32 11.33 9.66 -0.37
N ASP A 33 12.34 8.99 -0.91
CA ASP A 33 12.26 7.66 -1.54
C ASP A 33 13.03 6.57 -0.78
N THR A 34 13.48 6.84 0.45
CA THR A 34 14.28 5.89 1.27
C THR A 34 13.59 4.53 1.44
N GLU A 35 12.26 4.54 1.51
CA GLU A 35 11.42 3.34 1.68
C GLU A 35 10.73 2.94 0.35
N ARG A 36 11.23 3.43 -0.80
CA ARG A 36 10.62 3.28 -2.12
C ARG A 36 11.65 2.83 -3.17
N GLY A 37 11.23 1.95 -4.08
CA GLY A 37 12.09 1.47 -5.18
C GLY A 37 12.33 2.45 -6.34
N GLY A 38 11.92 3.72 -6.25
CA GLY A 38 12.03 4.71 -7.33
C GLY A 38 11.26 6.01 -7.04
N SER A 39 11.22 6.96 -7.98
CA SER A 39 10.53 8.25 -7.79
C SER A 39 8.99 8.15 -7.81
N ILE A 40 8.30 9.06 -7.10
CA ILE A 40 6.82 9.12 -7.06
C ILE A 40 6.21 9.26 -8.46
N VAL A 41 5.06 8.64 -8.69
CA VAL A 41 4.26 8.82 -9.91
C VAL A 41 2.99 9.62 -9.61
N THR A 42 2.80 10.74 -10.31
CA THR A 42 1.68 11.68 -10.14
C THR A 42 0.84 11.82 -11.44
N ASP A 43 0.70 10.74 -12.20
CA ASP A 43 0.08 10.71 -13.54
C ASP A 43 -1.46 10.87 -13.58
N ARG A 44 -2.08 10.96 -12.40
CA ARG A 44 -3.53 11.11 -12.17
C ARG A 44 -3.75 11.90 -10.86
N PRO A 45 -5.00 12.23 -10.46
CA PRO A 45 -5.27 12.96 -9.23
C PRO A 45 -4.45 12.42 -8.05
N PHE A 46 -3.70 13.30 -7.39
CA PHE A 46 -2.71 12.94 -6.37
C PHE A 46 -2.84 13.89 -5.18
N VAL A 47 -2.73 13.34 -3.96
CA VAL A 47 -2.75 14.09 -2.69
C VAL A 47 -1.58 13.65 -1.84
N VAL A 48 -0.87 14.62 -1.24
CA VAL A 48 0.04 14.29 -0.15
C VAL A 48 -0.74 14.23 1.15
N GLY A 49 -0.74 13.07 1.82
CA GLY A 49 -1.54 12.83 3.01
C GLY A 49 -1.04 11.65 3.85
N ASP A 50 -1.31 11.69 5.16
CA ASP A 50 -0.99 10.61 6.10
C ASP A 50 -2.13 9.59 6.13
N ALA A 51 -1.79 8.30 6.07
CA ALA A 51 -2.76 7.21 6.14
C ALA A 51 -3.44 7.08 7.52
N GLU A 52 -2.83 7.61 8.59
CA GLU A 52 -3.48 7.71 9.91
C GLU A 52 -4.37 8.97 10.03
N ALA A 53 -4.32 9.87 9.06
CA ALA A 53 -5.09 11.11 9.05
C ALA A 53 -5.60 11.45 7.64
N LEU A 54 -6.12 10.44 6.92
CA LEU A 54 -6.49 10.56 5.51
C LEU A 54 -7.31 11.84 5.23
N PRO A 55 -6.86 12.69 4.29
CA PRO A 55 -7.48 13.98 4.02
C PRO A 55 -8.63 13.86 3.02
N PHE A 56 -9.51 12.88 3.24
CA PHE A 56 -10.65 12.58 2.39
C PHE A 56 -11.95 12.56 3.19
N ARG A 57 -13.07 12.85 2.52
CA ARG A 57 -14.42 12.78 3.09
C ARG A 57 -14.78 11.33 3.42
N ASP A 58 -15.69 11.16 4.36
CA ASP A 58 -16.27 9.87 4.70
C ASP A 58 -16.95 9.26 3.47
N GLY A 59 -16.69 7.97 3.21
CA GLY A 59 -17.26 7.25 2.07
C GLY A 59 -16.94 7.85 0.71
N ALA A 60 -15.88 8.65 0.58
CA ALA A 60 -15.48 9.28 -0.67
C ALA A 60 -15.11 8.28 -1.77
N PHE A 61 -14.73 7.05 -1.40
CA PHE A 61 -14.28 6.02 -2.32
C PHE A 61 -15.12 4.75 -2.21
N ASP A 62 -15.24 4.04 -3.33
CA ASP A 62 -15.88 2.73 -3.36
C ASP A 62 -14.93 1.62 -2.91
N TYR A 63 -13.63 1.81 -3.12
CA TYR A 63 -12.59 0.84 -2.79
C TYR A 63 -11.24 1.51 -2.48
N VAL A 64 -10.48 0.96 -1.53
CA VAL A 64 -9.10 1.38 -1.24
C VAL A 64 -8.09 0.26 -1.53
N ILE A 65 -6.96 0.61 -2.14
CA ILE A 65 -5.79 -0.25 -2.30
C ILE A 65 -4.71 0.28 -1.36
N CYS A 66 -4.24 -0.56 -0.45
CA CYS A 66 -3.15 -0.27 0.47
C CYS A 66 -2.11 -1.38 0.32
N THR A 67 -0.93 -1.06 -0.22
CA THR A 67 0.11 -2.06 -0.48
C THR A 67 1.43 -1.53 0.06
N HIS A 68 2.02 -2.27 0.99
CA HIS A 68 3.27 -1.94 1.66
C HIS A 68 3.23 -0.60 2.42
N VAL A 69 2.27 -0.45 3.34
CA VAL A 69 2.08 0.79 4.12
C VAL A 69 1.66 0.51 5.55
N LEU A 70 0.71 -0.42 5.77
CA LEU A 70 0.16 -0.71 7.10
C LEU A 70 1.25 -1.14 8.09
N GLU A 71 2.27 -1.84 7.62
CA GLU A 71 3.42 -2.29 8.43
C GLU A 71 4.27 -1.13 8.98
N HIS A 72 4.14 0.08 8.41
CA HIS A 72 4.81 1.30 8.89
C HIS A 72 3.98 2.06 9.94
N ALA A 73 2.69 1.71 10.12
CA ALA A 73 1.77 2.45 10.96
C ALA A 73 2.29 2.63 12.40
N GLN A 74 2.23 3.84 12.92
CA GLN A 74 2.47 4.12 14.34
C GLN A 74 1.30 3.59 15.16
N ASP A 75 0.07 3.92 14.75
CA ASP A 75 -1.19 3.43 15.30
C ASP A 75 -2.01 2.70 14.23
N VAL A 76 -1.94 1.36 14.27
CA VAL A 76 -2.69 0.47 13.37
C VAL A 76 -4.21 0.67 13.49
N LYS A 77 -4.73 0.94 14.69
CA LYS A 77 -6.17 1.09 14.88
C LYS A 77 -6.66 2.34 14.19
N ARG A 78 -5.92 3.45 14.35
CA ARG A 78 -6.19 4.71 13.67
C ARG A 78 -6.07 4.57 12.16
N PHE A 79 -5.00 3.93 11.67
CA PHE A 79 -4.79 3.65 10.25
C PHE A 79 -5.96 2.87 9.65
N ILE A 80 -6.33 1.73 10.25
CA ILE A 80 -7.44 0.90 9.77
C ILE A 80 -8.76 1.66 9.82
N GLY A 81 -9.01 2.43 10.88
CA GLY A 81 -10.20 3.27 10.99
C GLY A 81 -10.31 4.29 9.85
N GLU A 82 -9.20 4.89 9.42
CA GLU A 82 -9.21 5.78 8.25
C GLU A 82 -9.50 5.03 6.94
N LEU A 83 -8.99 3.80 6.75
CA LEU A 83 -9.32 2.99 5.56
C LEU A 83 -10.83 2.71 5.48
N GLU A 84 -11.43 2.28 6.59
CA GLU A 84 -12.86 1.98 6.71
C GLU A 84 -13.72 3.24 6.57
N ARG A 85 -13.24 4.38 7.09
CA ARG A 85 -13.96 5.66 7.00
C ARG A 85 -14.08 6.16 5.57
N VAL A 86 -12.99 6.09 4.79
CA VAL A 86 -12.97 6.65 3.43
C VAL A 86 -13.57 5.71 2.38
N ALA A 87 -13.64 4.40 2.65
CA ALA A 87 -14.11 3.40 1.70
C ALA A 87 -14.91 2.26 2.34
N ARG A 88 -15.90 1.73 1.62
CA ARG A 88 -16.71 0.57 2.08
C ARG A 88 -16.03 -0.80 1.92
N ALA A 89 -14.93 -0.86 1.20
CA ALA A 89 -14.20 -2.08 0.87
C ALA A 89 -12.75 -1.75 0.53
N GLY A 90 -11.88 -2.75 0.58
CA GLY A 90 -10.50 -2.52 0.21
C GLY A 90 -9.62 -3.76 0.20
N TYR A 91 -8.37 -3.51 -0.12
CA TYR A 91 -7.30 -4.49 -0.20
C TYR A 91 -6.08 -3.99 0.58
N ILE A 92 -5.57 -4.84 1.45
CA ILE A 92 -4.34 -4.62 2.22
C ILE A 92 -3.33 -5.69 1.80
N GLU A 93 -2.13 -5.27 1.46
CA GLU A 93 -0.97 -6.13 1.23
C GLU A 93 0.22 -5.63 2.03
N THR A 94 0.86 -6.54 2.76
CA THR A 94 2.05 -6.28 3.57
C THR A 94 3.00 -7.46 3.40
N PRO A 95 4.27 -7.32 3.81
CA PRO A 95 5.07 -8.48 4.14
C PRO A 95 4.35 -9.36 5.17
N SER A 96 4.43 -10.66 4.94
CA SER A 96 4.19 -11.62 6.01
C SER A 96 5.32 -11.56 7.03
N GLU A 97 5.13 -12.17 8.19
CA GLU A 97 6.20 -12.35 9.15
C GLU A 97 7.42 -13.11 8.58
N VAL A 98 7.20 -14.14 7.76
CA VAL A 98 8.31 -14.87 7.12
C VAL A 98 9.10 -13.95 6.20
N GLY A 99 8.40 -13.16 5.38
CA GLY A 99 9.03 -12.14 4.53
C GLY A 99 9.79 -11.10 5.34
N GLU A 100 9.16 -10.59 6.40
CA GLU A 100 9.73 -9.59 7.30
C GLU A 100 11.05 -10.04 7.91
N TRP A 101 11.11 -11.29 8.41
CA TRP A 101 12.35 -11.83 8.98
C TRP A 101 13.41 -12.12 7.93
N LEU A 102 13.00 -12.58 6.75
CA LEU A 102 13.91 -12.92 5.67
C LEU A 102 14.62 -11.68 5.10
N TYR A 103 13.87 -10.59 4.88
CA TYR A 103 14.38 -9.34 4.33
C TYR A 103 14.89 -8.38 5.41
N GLY A 104 14.39 -8.43 6.65
CA GLY A 104 14.90 -7.64 7.76
C GLY A 104 14.74 -6.12 7.59
N TRP A 105 13.55 -5.65 7.20
CA TRP A 105 13.29 -4.23 6.98
C TRP A 105 13.22 -3.43 8.29
N ASP A 106 14.28 -2.74 8.68
CA ASP A 106 14.37 -2.07 9.99
C ASP A 106 13.28 -1.02 10.28
N TYR A 107 12.66 -0.46 9.25
CA TYR A 107 11.64 0.59 9.35
C TYR A 107 10.20 0.08 9.56
N HIS A 108 9.93 -1.21 9.29
CA HIS A 108 8.60 -1.78 9.58
C HIS A 108 8.41 -1.97 11.09
N ARG A 109 7.24 -1.58 11.60
CA ARG A 109 6.89 -1.62 13.03
C ARG A 109 6.10 -2.87 13.40
N TRP A 110 5.53 -3.56 12.42
CA TRP A 110 4.59 -4.65 12.64
C TRP A 110 4.98 -5.92 11.89
N LEU A 111 4.84 -7.05 12.57
CA LEU A 111 4.74 -8.37 11.94
C LEU A 111 3.27 -8.61 11.62
N VAL A 112 2.97 -8.96 10.38
CA VAL A 112 1.60 -9.16 9.92
C VAL A 112 1.43 -10.58 9.40
N ASN A 113 0.36 -11.23 9.82
CA ASN A 113 -0.03 -12.56 9.36
C ASN A 113 -1.51 -12.59 9.01
N ARG A 114 -1.93 -13.61 8.27
CA ARG A 114 -3.35 -13.90 8.01
C ARG A 114 -3.71 -15.30 8.52
N VAL A 115 -4.55 -15.36 9.55
CA VAL A 115 -4.95 -16.61 10.22
C VAL A 115 -6.45 -16.77 10.08
N ALA A 116 -6.90 -17.88 9.50
CA ALA A 116 -8.33 -18.18 9.29
C ALA A 116 -9.15 -17.04 8.63
N GLY A 117 -8.50 -16.19 7.82
CA GLY A 117 -9.13 -15.05 7.15
C GLY A 117 -8.85 -13.69 7.79
N ARG A 118 -8.53 -13.66 9.09
CA ARG A 118 -8.29 -12.49 9.92
C ARG A 118 -6.85 -11.99 9.83
N LEU A 119 -6.64 -10.68 9.88
CA LEU A 119 -5.31 -10.08 10.05
C LEU A 119 -4.85 -10.21 11.49
N VAL A 120 -3.65 -10.72 11.71
CA VAL A 120 -3.03 -10.83 13.03
C VAL A 120 -1.78 -9.95 13.03
N LEU A 121 -1.77 -8.91 13.85
CA LEU A 121 -0.68 -7.94 13.93
C LEU A 121 0.05 -8.04 15.26
N ARG A 122 1.37 -8.03 15.22
CA ARG A 122 2.25 -7.97 16.39
C ARG A 122 3.28 -6.88 16.23
N ARG A 123 3.64 -6.23 17.33
CA ARG A 123 4.73 -5.25 17.29
C ARG A 123 6.05 -5.97 17.05
N LYS A 124 6.81 -5.50 16.07
CA LYS A 124 8.16 -6.00 15.81
C LYS A 124 9.12 -5.41 16.84
N THR A 125 9.79 -6.27 17.58
CA THR A 125 10.70 -5.90 18.69
C THR A 125 12.17 -6.17 18.38
N ALA A 126 12.46 -6.86 17.26
CA ALA A 126 13.81 -7.24 16.86
C ALA A 126 14.04 -7.03 15.35
N ARG A 127 15.31 -7.08 14.95
CA ARG A 127 15.72 -7.04 13.54
C ARG A 127 15.90 -8.46 13.00
N GLY A 128 15.64 -8.64 11.71
CA GLY A 128 15.92 -9.90 11.02
C GLY A 128 17.42 -10.22 10.96
N PRO A 129 17.82 -11.49 11.04
CA PRO A 129 19.24 -11.86 11.19
C PRO A 129 20.03 -11.82 9.88
N PHE A 130 19.37 -11.69 8.72
CA PHE A 130 19.99 -11.92 7.40
C PHE A 130 20.48 -10.65 6.69
N GLY A 131 20.18 -9.46 7.22
CA GLY A 131 20.61 -8.19 6.65
C GLY A 131 20.28 -8.07 5.16
N ARG A 132 21.26 -7.69 4.32
CA ARG A 132 21.06 -7.47 2.88
C ARG A 132 20.97 -8.76 2.05
N LEU A 133 21.25 -9.94 2.61
CA LEU A 133 21.44 -11.16 1.82
C LEU A 133 20.26 -11.47 0.88
N PHE A 134 19.04 -11.47 1.42
CA PHE A 134 17.85 -11.81 0.63
C PHE A 134 17.35 -10.66 -0.26
N HIS A 135 17.78 -9.42 0.00
CA HIS A 135 17.61 -8.31 -0.95
C HIS A 135 18.45 -8.55 -2.21
N GLU A 136 19.72 -8.88 -2.03
CA GLU A 136 20.64 -9.18 -3.15
C GLU A 136 20.16 -10.42 -3.92
N LEU A 137 19.75 -11.48 -3.21
CA LEU A 137 19.20 -12.69 -3.83
C LEU A 137 17.93 -12.38 -4.63
N GLY A 138 17.03 -11.55 -4.09
CA GLY A 138 15.83 -11.11 -4.80
C GLY A 138 16.10 -10.27 -6.04
N ALA A 139 17.14 -9.44 -6.01
CA ALA A 139 17.53 -8.59 -7.13
C ALA A 139 18.22 -9.37 -8.26
N THR A 140 18.95 -10.44 -7.94
CA THR A 140 19.87 -11.09 -8.87
C THR A 140 19.47 -12.51 -9.27
N ASP A 141 18.75 -13.25 -8.42
CA ASP A 141 18.44 -14.66 -8.63
C ASP A 141 17.00 -14.89 -9.12
N VAL A 142 16.89 -15.39 -10.34
CA VAL A 142 15.60 -15.62 -11.01
C VAL A 142 14.81 -16.78 -10.43
N ASP A 143 15.49 -17.78 -9.86
CA ASP A 143 14.88 -18.98 -9.29
C ASP A 143 14.34 -18.69 -7.90
N PHE A 144 15.06 -17.91 -7.09
CA PHE A 144 14.56 -17.36 -5.84
C PHE A 144 13.31 -16.50 -6.08
N MET A 145 13.33 -15.62 -7.08
CA MET A 145 12.14 -14.85 -7.45
C MET A 145 11.00 -15.71 -8.00
N ALA A 146 11.30 -16.84 -8.67
CA ALA A 146 10.28 -17.79 -9.08
C ALA A 146 9.67 -18.54 -7.89
N LEU A 147 10.46 -18.88 -6.88
CA LEU A 147 10.01 -19.44 -5.61
C LEU A 147 9.11 -18.44 -4.88
N HIS A 148 9.54 -17.18 -4.75
CA HIS A 148 8.78 -16.11 -4.13
C HIS A 148 7.42 -15.93 -4.79
N ARG A 149 7.35 -15.93 -6.13
CA ARG A 149 6.07 -15.86 -6.86
C ARG A 149 5.20 -17.10 -6.67
N ARG A 150 5.81 -18.28 -6.60
CA ARG A 150 5.07 -19.55 -6.42
C ARG A 150 4.41 -19.63 -5.06
N TYR A 151 5.12 -19.22 -4.02
CA TYR A 151 4.66 -19.22 -2.64
C TYR A 151 4.40 -17.80 -2.16
N HIS A 152 3.79 -16.97 -3.01
CA HIS A 152 3.57 -15.55 -2.73
C HIS A 152 2.85 -15.31 -1.39
N HIS A 153 1.92 -16.20 -1.02
CA HIS A 153 1.18 -16.15 0.24
C HIS A 153 2.02 -16.50 1.48
N VAL A 154 3.21 -17.09 1.30
CA VAL A 154 4.18 -17.30 2.38
C VAL A 154 4.98 -16.05 2.65
N PHE A 155 5.24 -15.23 1.62
CA PHE A 155 6.07 -14.02 1.75
C PHE A 155 5.24 -12.76 1.98
N LEU A 156 4.04 -12.70 1.43
CA LEU A 156 3.15 -11.54 1.48
C LEU A 156 1.78 -11.93 2.05
N VAL A 157 1.28 -11.09 2.94
CA VAL A 157 -0.11 -11.14 3.39
C VAL A 157 -0.96 -10.39 2.40
N GLN A 158 -2.08 -11.01 1.99
CA GLN A 158 -3.07 -10.41 1.11
C GLN A 158 -4.43 -10.51 1.81
N HIS A 159 -5.04 -9.37 2.12
CA HIS A 159 -6.29 -9.30 2.86
C HIS A 159 -7.27 -8.34 2.17
N GLU A 160 -8.36 -8.90 1.67
CA GLU A 160 -9.45 -8.15 1.05
C GLU A 160 -10.63 -8.10 2.04
N TRP A 161 -11.22 -6.92 2.20
CA TRP A 161 -12.25 -6.66 3.19
C TRP A 161 -13.43 -5.88 2.60
N ARG A 162 -14.58 -5.95 3.29
CA ARG A 162 -15.81 -5.23 2.97
C ARG A 162 -16.55 -4.90 4.27
N GLY A 163 -16.99 -3.67 4.41
CA GLY A 163 -17.57 -3.14 5.65
C GLY A 163 -16.47 -2.78 6.64
N ALA A 164 -15.90 -3.79 7.30
CA ALA A 164 -14.83 -3.63 8.26
C ALA A 164 -13.66 -4.58 7.95
N VAL A 165 -12.46 -4.17 8.36
CA VAL A 165 -11.26 -4.99 8.36
C VAL A 165 -11.33 -5.93 9.57
N ASP A 166 -11.25 -7.23 9.33
CA ASP A 166 -11.17 -8.21 10.40
C ASP A 166 -9.71 -8.35 10.85
N TYR A 167 -9.40 -7.77 12.02
CA TYR A 167 -8.04 -7.81 12.57
C TYR A 167 -8.01 -8.03 14.08
N GLU A 168 -6.88 -8.50 14.57
CA GLU A 168 -6.51 -8.55 15.98
C GLU A 168 -5.07 -8.12 16.18
N ILE A 169 -4.82 -7.45 17.30
CA ILE A 169 -3.48 -7.09 17.76
C ILE A 169 -3.15 -8.04 18.91
N ARG A 170 -2.02 -8.74 18.79
CA ARG A 170 -1.51 -9.66 19.80
C ARG A 170 -0.21 -9.13 20.43
N ASP A 171 0.15 -9.71 21.56
CA ASP A 171 1.45 -9.47 22.19
C ASP A 171 2.60 -9.88 21.27
N SER A 172 3.76 -9.23 21.41
CA SER A 172 4.91 -9.46 20.52
C SER A 172 5.38 -10.91 20.49
N ASP A 173 5.19 -11.64 21.58
CA ASP A 173 5.76 -12.97 21.78
C ASP A 173 4.78 -14.09 21.36
N ASP A 174 3.51 -13.76 21.09
CA ASP A 174 2.47 -14.73 20.72
C ASP A 174 2.43 -15.01 19.21
N ALA A 175 3.41 -15.78 18.72
CA ALA A 175 3.51 -16.11 17.30
C ALA A 175 2.34 -16.97 16.80
N PRO A 176 1.67 -16.60 15.69
CA PRO A 176 0.51 -17.34 15.20
C PRO A 176 0.87 -18.69 14.54
N PHE A 177 2.14 -18.88 14.16
CA PHE A 177 2.61 -20.08 13.51
C PHE A 177 3.89 -20.57 14.19
N ASP A 178 3.85 -21.80 14.71
CA ASP A 178 5.07 -22.54 15.07
C ASP A 178 5.63 -23.18 13.80
N LEU A 179 6.76 -22.66 13.30
CA LEU A 179 7.38 -23.15 12.07
C LEU A 179 8.22 -24.41 12.27
N GLU A 180 8.49 -24.81 13.51
CA GLU A 180 9.13 -26.10 13.83
C GLU A 180 8.12 -27.25 13.74
N ASP A 181 6.82 -26.96 13.86
CA ASP A 181 5.76 -27.93 13.59
C ASP A 181 5.69 -28.25 12.09
N ALA A 182 6.07 -29.48 11.73
CA ALA A 182 6.09 -29.96 10.36
C ALA A 182 4.72 -29.89 9.66
N ALA A 183 3.60 -30.03 10.38
CA ALA A 183 2.27 -29.95 9.81
C ALA A 183 1.88 -28.51 9.46
N ILE A 184 2.27 -27.54 10.30
CA ILE A 184 2.11 -26.11 10.04
C ILE A 184 2.97 -25.70 8.85
N ALA A 185 4.27 -26.04 8.86
CA ALA A 185 5.19 -25.74 7.77
C ALA A 185 4.70 -26.34 6.44
N ALA A 186 4.32 -27.62 6.43
CA ALA A 186 3.73 -28.24 5.25
C ALA A 186 2.43 -27.55 4.82
N GLY A 187 1.63 -27.07 5.77
CA GLY A 187 0.40 -26.31 5.52
C GLY A 187 0.63 -25.02 4.76
N LEU A 188 1.61 -24.22 5.19
CA LEU A 188 2.01 -23.00 4.49
C LEU A 188 2.47 -23.30 3.06
N LEU A 189 3.09 -24.45 2.80
CA LEU A 189 3.54 -24.82 1.46
C LEU A 189 2.44 -25.38 0.53
N ARG A 190 1.30 -25.84 1.07
CA ARG A 190 0.22 -26.44 0.25
C ARG A 190 -0.45 -25.45 -0.72
N GLY A 191 -0.35 -24.14 -0.47
CA GLY A 191 -0.94 -23.08 -1.32
C GLY A 191 -0.12 -22.67 -2.54
N GLY A 192 1.05 -23.28 -2.77
CA GLY A 192 1.96 -22.85 -3.84
C GLY A 192 1.37 -22.97 -5.24
N SER A 193 1.07 -21.84 -5.88
CA SER A 193 0.57 -21.83 -7.26
C SER A 193 1.75 -21.91 -8.23
N ARG A 194 1.79 -22.95 -9.09
CA ARG A 194 2.82 -23.01 -10.15
C ARG A 194 2.49 -21.96 -11.20
N PRO A 195 3.37 -20.97 -11.47
CA PRO A 195 3.15 -20.08 -12.59
C PRO A 195 3.13 -20.91 -13.87
N GLY A 196 2.12 -20.70 -14.72
CA GLY A 196 2.06 -21.36 -16.03
C GLY A 196 3.31 -21.05 -16.87
N VAL A 197 3.63 -21.90 -17.85
CA VAL A 197 4.85 -21.79 -18.69
C VAL A 197 5.01 -20.37 -19.27
N VAL A 198 3.91 -19.73 -19.64
CA VAL A 198 3.85 -18.34 -20.15
C VAL A 198 4.28 -17.30 -19.10
N SER A 199 3.96 -17.50 -17.81
CA SER A 199 4.36 -16.59 -16.73
C SER A 199 5.86 -16.66 -16.46
N ARG A 200 6.47 -17.85 -16.55
CA ARG A 200 7.92 -18.03 -16.44
C ARG A 200 8.67 -17.34 -17.60
N ALA A 201 8.20 -17.55 -18.84
CA ALA A 201 8.73 -16.87 -20.01
C ALA A 201 8.56 -15.34 -19.93
N LYS A 202 7.39 -14.87 -19.48
CA LYS A 202 7.15 -13.44 -19.24
C LYS A 202 8.08 -12.88 -18.17
N SER A 203 8.34 -13.59 -17.08
CA SER A 203 9.22 -13.08 -16.02
C SER A 203 10.68 -12.97 -16.48
N ALA A 204 11.16 -13.91 -17.28
CA ALA A 204 12.50 -13.87 -17.88
C ALA A 204 12.65 -12.79 -18.96
N LEU A 205 11.56 -12.48 -19.67
CA LEU A 205 11.51 -11.36 -20.63
C LEU A 205 11.33 -10.01 -19.92
N TRP A 206 10.57 -9.98 -18.82
CA TRP A 206 10.26 -8.78 -18.03
C TRP A 206 11.50 -8.19 -17.36
N SER A 207 12.39 -9.04 -16.82
CA SER A 207 13.70 -8.60 -16.29
C SER A 207 14.64 -8.08 -17.37
N ARG A 208 14.37 -8.35 -18.65
CA ARG A 208 15.17 -7.90 -19.81
C ARG A 208 14.55 -6.72 -20.56
N THR A 209 13.30 -6.38 -20.29
CA THR A 209 12.66 -5.21 -20.90
C THR A 209 13.15 -3.90 -20.27
N PRO A 210 13.58 -2.90 -21.07
CA PRO A 210 13.97 -1.59 -20.56
C PRO A 210 12.85 -0.93 -19.75
N ASP A 211 13.19 -0.26 -18.66
CA ASP A 211 12.21 0.38 -17.76
C ASP A 211 11.30 1.38 -18.49
N ALA A 212 11.85 2.13 -19.44
CA ALA A 212 11.10 3.07 -20.26
C ALA A 212 9.96 2.39 -21.05
N TRP A 213 10.16 1.16 -21.52
CA TRP A 213 9.14 0.41 -22.26
C TRP A 213 8.04 -0.07 -21.33
N ARG A 214 8.42 -0.57 -20.14
CA ARG A 214 7.47 -0.98 -19.09
C ARG A 214 6.63 0.21 -18.64
N ALA A 215 7.24 1.36 -18.41
CA ALA A 215 6.55 2.60 -18.06
C ALA A 215 5.56 3.05 -19.15
N ARG A 216 5.96 3.02 -20.43
CA ARG A 216 5.08 3.36 -21.57
C ARG A 216 3.88 2.41 -21.70
N ALA A 217 4.12 1.10 -21.59
CA ALA A 217 3.05 0.10 -21.63
C ALA A 217 2.07 0.30 -20.47
N LYS A 218 2.59 0.57 -19.26
CA LYS A 218 1.77 0.85 -18.08
C LYS A 218 0.94 2.11 -18.25
N ALA A 219 1.53 3.21 -18.75
CA ALA A 219 0.80 4.45 -19.00
C ALA A 219 -0.35 4.25 -20.02
N LEU A 220 -0.15 3.43 -21.06
CA LEU A 220 -1.19 3.07 -22.01
C LEU A 220 -2.31 2.25 -21.34
N LEU A 221 -1.96 1.29 -20.49
CA LEU A 221 -2.93 0.50 -19.74
C LEU A 221 -3.72 1.36 -18.74
N THR A 222 -3.06 2.28 -18.04
CA THR A 222 -3.72 3.27 -17.16
C THR A 222 -4.72 4.10 -17.94
N ARG A 223 -4.32 4.69 -19.08
CA ARG A 223 -5.22 5.49 -19.92
C ARG A 223 -6.41 4.69 -20.43
N ARG A 224 -6.18 3.44 -20.82
CA ARG A 224 -7.26 2.53 -21.25
C ARG A 224 -8.18 2.15 -20.10
N ALA A 225 -7.64 1.86 -18.92
CA ALA A 225 -8.44 1.56 -17.74
C ALA A 225 -9.30 2.76 -17.33
N ALA A 226 -8.78 3.98 -17.46
CA ALA A 226 -9.52 5.23 -17.21
C ALA A 226 -10.49 5.62 -18.35
N SER A 227 -10.38 5.01 -19.52
CA SER A 227 -11.20 5.33 -20.69
C SER A 227 -12.69 5.13 -20.39
N GLY A 228 -13.50 6.17 -20.62
CA GLY A 228 -14.94 6.13 -20.36
C GLY A 228 -15.35 6.39 -18.90
N ARG A 229 -14.41 6.61 -17.98
CA ARG A 229 -14.69 6.98 -16.58
C ARG A 229 -14.52 8.48 -16.38
N ARG A 230 -15.39 9.09 -15.57
CA ARG A 230 -15.23 10.50 -15.20
C ARG A 230 -13.93 10.63 -14.40
N ARG A 231 -13.03 11.52 -14.83
CA ARG A 231 -11.81 11.83 -14.08
C ARG A 231 -12.20 12.41 -12.73
N ALA A 232 -11.72 11.82 -11.65
CA ALA A 232 -11.93 12.35 -10.31
C ALA A 232 -11.25 13.72 -10.17
N ASP A 233 -11.89 14.63 -9.44
CA ASP A 233 -11.27 15.86 -8.95
C ASP A 233 -10.97 15.66 -7.47
N VAL A 234 -9.73 15.92 -7.05
CA VAL A 234 -9.34 15.85 -5.63
C VAL A 234 -10.23 16.74 -4.77
N ARG A 235 -10.66 17.90 -5.29
CA ARG A 235 -11.48 18.88 -4.56
C ARG A 235 -12.85 18.32 -4.18
N ASP A 236 -13.34 17.34 -4.94
CA ASP A 236 -14.63 16.68 -4.71
C ASP A 236 -14.54 15.62 -3.59
N VAL A 237 -13.35 15.06 -3.34
CA VAL A 237 -13.16 13.97 -2.37
C VAL A 237 -12.39 14.38 -1.13
N ALA A 238 -11.62 15.47 -1.19
CA ALA A 238 -10.76 15.90 -0.10
C ALA A 238 -11.52 16.58 1.05
N ALA A 239 -10.93 16.47 2.24
CA ALA A 239 -11.38 17.03 3.49
C ALA A 239 -10.19 17.41 4.39
N CYS A 240 -10.43 18.24 5.41
CA CYS A 240 -9.41 18.56 6.41
C CYS A 240 -8.89 17.27 7.08
N PRO A 241 -7.57 16.99 7.12
CA PRO A 241 -7.03 15.80 7.79
C PRO A 241 -7.32 15.74 9.29
N ARG A 242 -7.58 16.90 9.94
CA ARG A 242 -7.90 17.01 11.36
C ARG A 242 -9.40 16.79 11.64
N CYS A 243 -10.26 17.76 11.32
CA CYS A 243 -11.69 17.67 11.62
C CYS A 243 -12.56 16.96 10.57
N LYS A 244 -11.99 16.55 9.43
CA LYS A 244 -12.72 15.98 8.29
C LYS A 244 -13.75 16.94 7.65
N GLY A 245 -13.70 18.21 8.02
CA GLY A 245 -14.55 19.27 7.48
C GLY A 245 -14.17 19.69 6.05
N PRO A 246 -15.02 20.51 5.41
CA PRO A 246 -14.82 20.96 4.04
C PRO A 246 -13.61 21.90 3.91
N LEU A 247 -12.97 21.87 2.74
CA LEU A 247 -11.88 22.75 2.37
C LEU A 247 -12.36 23.80 1.35
N ARG A 248 -12.00 25.06 1.57
CA ARG A 248 -12.06 26.13 0.57
C ARG A 248 -10.77 26.12 -0.23
N TRP A 249 -10.88 26.15 -1.56
CA TRP A 249 -9.74 26.03 -2.47
C TRP A 249 -9.39 27.38 -3.09
N GLU A 250 -8.10 27.70 -3.06
CA GLU A 250 -7.48 28.81 -3.76
C GLU A 250 -6.47 28.25 -4.79
N ALA A 251 -5.70 29.10 -5.46
CA ALA A 251 -4.79 28.65 -6.52
C ALA A 251 -3.61 27.82 -5.95
N ASP A 252 -3.10 28.23 -4.80
CA ASP A 252 -1.88 27.74 -4.15
C ASP A 252 -2.12 27.26 -2.70
N ALA A 253 -3.37 27.30 -2.23
CA ALA A 253 -3.72 26.87 -0.88
C ALA A 253 -5.12 26.26 -0.76
N ALA A 254 -5.31 25.44 0.27
CA ALA A 254 -6.60 24.95 0.72
C ALA A 254 -6.80 25.30 2.20
N HIS A 255 -7.97 25.83 2.56
CA HIS A 255 -8.28 26.31 3.90
C HIS A 255 -9.44 25.56 4.52
N CYS A 256 -9.25 25.05 5.73
CA CYS A 256 -10.32 24.45 6.52
C CYS A 256 -11.17 25.56 7.16
N ALA A 257 -12.48 25.55 6.89
CA ALA A 257 -13.41 26.53 7.46
C ALA A 257 -13.68 26.31 8.97
N THR A 258 -13.40 25.11 9.48
CA THR A 258 -13.71 24.71 10.86
C THR A 258 -12.52 24.92 11.79
N ASP A 259 -11.34 24.42 11.40
CA ASP A 259 -10.14 24.43 12.26
C ASP A 259 -9.20 25.61 11.94
N GLY A 260 -9.46 26.37 10.86
CA GLY A 260 -8.59 27.45 10.39
C GLY A 260 -7.26 26.99 9.78
N LEU A 261 -6.99 25.67 9.74
CA LEU A 261 -5.79 25.11 9.12
C LEU A 261 -5.72 25.47 7.64
N SER A 262 -4.51 25.79 7.18
CA SER A 262 -4.21 26.08 5.79
C SER A 262 -3.15 25.11 5.29
N PHE A 263 -3.34 24.61 4.08
CA PHE A 263 -2.52 23.59 3.44
C PHE A 263 -2.01 24.11 2.10
N GLU A 264 -0.73 23.92 1.83
CA GLU A 264 -0.10 24.33 0.57
C GLU A 264 -0.59 23.47 -0.61
N ILE A 265 -0.70 24.07 -1.79
CA ILE A 265 -0.84 23.38 -3.07
C ILE A 265 0.41 23.66 -3.88
N ARG A 266 1.27 22.65 -4.03
CA ARG A 266 2.55 22.76 -4.76
C ARG A 266 2.42 22.08 -6.10
N ASP A 267 2.68 22.81 -7.18
CA ASP A 267 2.57 22.29 -8.56
C ASP A 267 1.21 21.61 -8.87
N GLY A 268 0.13 22.15 -8.27
CA GLY A 268 -1.22 21.59 -8.39
C GLY A 268 -1.49 20.36 -7.51
N ILE A 269 -0.52 19.93 -6.69
CA ILE A 269 -0.65 18.83 -5.74
C ILE A 269 -0.95 19.41 -4.35
N PRO A 270 -2.12 19.11 -3.74
CA PRO A 270 -2.42 19.53 -2.39
C PRO A 270 -1.63 18.73 -1.36
N ILE A 271 -1.00 19.44 -0.42
CA ILE A 271 -0.22 18.90 0.69
C ILE A 271 -1.04 18.98 1.97
N LEU A 272 -1.87 17.96 2.19
CA LEU A 272 -2.84 17.90 3.28
C LEU A 272 -2.29 17.10 4.48
N LEU A 273 -1.12 17.49 4.97
CA LEU A 273 -0.48 16.93 6.16
C LEU A 273 -0.72 17.83 7.38
N LEU A 274 -0.78 17.24 8.57
CA LEU A 274 -0.87 18.02 9.80
C LEU A 274 0.49 18.70 10.11
N PRO A 275 0.50 19.91 10.69
CA PRO A 275 1.74 20.67 10.95
C PRO A 275 2.80 19.92 11.77
N ASP A 276 2.36 19.04 12.69
CA ASP A 276 3.25 18.26 13.54
C ASP A 276 3.71 16.94 12.88
N GLU A 277 3.15 16.58 11.73
CA GLU A 277 3.51 15.40 10.93
C GLU A 277 4.45 15.75 9.75
N GLY A 278 4.72 17.04 9.52
CA GLY A 278 5.60 17.57 8.47
C GLY A 278 7.10 17.60 8.82
N GLY A 279 7.52 16.86 9.84
CA GLY A 279 8.90 16.85 10.34
C GLY A 279 9.88 16.14 9.41
N ALA A 280 10.81 16.93 8.86
CA ALA A 280 12.02 16.58 8.09
C ALA A 280 11.78 16.04 6.66
N ALA A 281 11.69 17.00 5.72
CA ALA A 281 12.14 16.81 4.34
C ALA A 281 13.67 16.69 4.29
#